data_AF-A0AAU4CBK8-F1
#
_entry.id   AF-A0AAU4CBK8-F1
#
_cell.length_a   1.000
_cell.length_b   1.000
_cell.length_c   1.000
_cell.angle_alpha   90.00
_cell.angle_beta   90.00
_cell.angle_gamma   90.00
#
_symmetry.space_group_name_H-M   'P 1'
#
loop_
_entity.id
_entity.type
_entity.pdbx_description
1 polymer ?
#
loop_
_entity_poly.entity_id
_entity_poly.type
_entity_poly.pdbx_seq_one_letter_code
_entity_poly.pdbx_strand_id
1 'polypeptide(L)'
;MWLAGVRHVALDQHCLRSFGQPDRPRVDTRRWHQTVELSEQNPPLAWYLCALPNPWKWSDNAHLAFEGAPGEQWEGPALVPGLYVRLDNARPITGWGEHSIPLNEPRRNSVRFRTCRNYQFAWWLRTERNAPDAPPEYVPPKRPGEGEQMSLM
;
A
#
# COMPACT_ATOMS: atom_id res chain seq x y z
N MET A 1 -4.55 -6.48 -9.34
CA MET A 1 -3.28 -5.74 -9.19
C MET A 1 -3.55 -4.25 -9.20
N TRP A 2 -2.80 -3.48 -8.42
CA TRP A 2 -2.81 -2.01 -8.44
C TRP A 2 -1.44 -1.46 -8.04
N LEU A 3 -1.16 -0.23 -8.46
CA LEU A 3 0.05 0.54 -8.13
C LEU A 3 -0.36 1.85 -7.45
N ALA A 4 0.37 2.23 -6.40
CA ALA A 4 0.10 3.43 -5.60
C ALA A 4 1.37 4.27 -5.44
N GLY A 5 1.29 5.56 -5.74
CA GLY A 5 2.32 6.54 -5.37
C GLY A 5 1.99 7.14 -4.02
N VAL A 6 2.73 6.77 -2.98
CA VAL A 6 2.42 7.13 -1.59
C VAL A 6 2.99 8.50 -1.27
N ARG A 7 2.12 9.45 -0.91
CA ARG A 7 2.50 10.82 -0.49
C ARG A 7 2.27 11.06 1.00
N HIS A 8 1.28 10.37 1.56
CA HIS A 8 0.84 10.49 2.93
C HIS A 8 0.54 9.12 3.50
N VAL A 9 0.32 9.05 4.80
CA VAL A 9 -0.15 7.84 5.49
C VAL A 9 -1.38 8.14 6.34
N ALA A 10 -2.30 7.19 6.42
CA ALA A 10 -3.47 7.24 7.31
C ALA A 10 -3.40 6.02 8.24
N LEU A 11 -2.73 6.19 9.39
CA LEU A 11 -2.38 5.07 10.29
C LEU A 11 -3.54 4.58 11.16
N ASP A 12 -4.70 5.20 11.02
CA ASP A 12 -5.99 4.71 11.51
C ASP A 12 -6.67 3.74 10.52
N GLN A 13 -6.21 3.69 9.27
CA GLN A 13 -6.69 2.84 8.19
C GLN A 13 -5.71 1.70 7.86
N HIS A 14 -6.17 0.70 7.10
CA HIS A 14 -5.35 -0.41 6.61
C HIS A 14 -5.65 -0.68 5.12
N CYS A 15 -4.97 -1.65 4.52
CA CYS A 15 -4.99 -1.92 3.07
C CYS A 15 -4.62 -0.66 2.28
N LEU A 16 -5.20 -0.43 1.10
CA LEU A 16 -4.86 0.74 0.28
C LEU A 16 -5.09 2.08 1.02
N ARG A 17 -6.08 2.11 1.91
CA ARG A 17 -6.44 3.33 2.65
C ARG A 17 -5.36 3.79 3.62
N SER A 18 -4.43 2.92 4.03
CA SER A 18 -3.29 3.36 4.87
C SER A 18 -2.34 4.32 4.15
N PHE A 19 -2.48 4.48 2.83
CA PHE A 19 -1.73 5.45 2.02
C PHE A 19 -2.51 6.75 1.77
N GLY A 20 -3.63 6.98 2.47
CA GLY A 20 -4.46 8.17 2.34
C GLY A 20 -5.03 8.32 0.93
N GLN A 21 -4.62 9.38 0.23
CA GLN A 21 -4.95 9.66 -1.17
C GLN A 21 -3.70 9.44 -2.06
N PRO A 22 -3.30 8.19 -2.33
CA PRO A 22 -2.13 7.94 -3.15
C PRO A 22 -2.39 8.28 -4.62
N ASP A 23 -1.33 8.55 -5.38
CA ASP A 23 -1.39 8.58 -6.84
C ASP A 23 -1.75 7.18 -7.33
N ARG A 24 -2.59 7.08 -8.38
CA ARG A 24 -3.07 5.77 -8.88
C ARG A 24 -2.86 5.64 -10.39
N PRO A 25 -1.62 5.37 -10.84
CA PRO A 25 -1.36 5.02 -12.22
C PRO A 25 -2.25 3.85 -12.65
N ARG A 26 -2.70 3.90 -13.90
CA ARG A 26 -3.53 2.83 -14.45
C ARG A 26 -2.66 1.60 -14.69
N VAL A 27 -3.10 0.47 -14.13
CA VAL A 27 -2.54 -0.86 -14.36
C VAL A 27 -3.61 -1.72 -15.02
N ASP A 28 -3.29 -2.37 -16.14
CA ASP A 28 -4.19 -3.28 -16.83
C ASP A 28 -4.13 -4.67 -16.19
N THR A 29 -5.13 -5.00 -15.39
CA THR A 29 -5.19 -6.28 -14.68
C THR A 29 -5.43 -7.49 -15.58
N ARG A 30 -5.72 -7.29 -16.87
CA ARG A 30 -5.93 -8.37 -17.84
C ARG A 30 -4.66 -8.75 -18.59
N ARG A 31 -3.61 -7.92 -18.51
CA ARG A 31 -2.33 -8.17 -19.19
C ARG A 31 -1.37 -8.92 -18.28
N TRP A 32 -0.75 -9.96 -18.82
CA TRP A 32 0.31 -10.72 -18.14
C TRP A 32 1.63 -9.94 -18.08
N HIS A 33 1.95 -9.18 -19.13
CA HIS A 33 3.12 -8.31 -19.19
C HIS A 33 2.70 -6.89 -19.54
N GLN A 34 3.21 -5.91 -18.82
CA GLN A 34 2.98 -4.50 -19.09
C GLN A 34 4.11 -3.64 -18.54
N THR A 35 4.38 -2.55 -19.23
CA THR A 35 5.25 -1.47 -18.75
C THR A 35 4.36 -0.33 -18.29
N VAL A 36 4.67 0.23 -17.12
CA VAL A 36 4.00 1.42 -16.58
C VAL A 36 5.06 2.49 -16.40
N GLU A 37 4.95 3.55 -17.20
CA GLU A 37 5.80 4.74 -17.04
C GLU A 37 5.30 5.58 -15.87
N LEU A 38 6.21 5.97 -14.99
CA LEU A 38 5.90 6.75 -13.80
C LEU A 38 6.50 8.14 -13.94
N SER A 39 5.73 9.17 -13.60
CA SER A 39 6.20 10.55 -13.70
C SER A 39 7.31 10.83 -12.69
N GLU A 40 8.42 11.37 -13.18
CA GLU A 40 9.50 11.93 -12.34
C GLU A 40 9.16 13.34 -11.85
N GLN A 41 8.16 14.00 -12.44
CA GLN A 41 7.70 15.31 -11.97
C GLN A 41 6.90 15.13 -10.68
N ASN A 42 7.34 15.78 -9.60
CA ASN A 42 6.76 15.69 -8.26
C ASN A 42 6.58 14.23 -7.79
N PRO A 43 7.68 13.47 -7.61
CA PRO A 43 7.60 12.05 -7.31
C PRO A 43 6.98 11.82 -5.91
N PRO A 44 6.25 10.71 -5.70
CA PRO A 44 5.79 10.33 -4.37
C PRO A 44 6.98 9.95 -3.47
N LEU A 45 6.72 9.77 -2.17
CA LEU A 45 7.74 9.30 -1.22
C LEU A 45 8.21 7.88 -1.55
N ALA A 46 7.29 7.06 -2.05
CA ALA A 46 7.55 5.70 -2.50
C ALA A 46 6.43 5.25 -3.45
N TRP A 47 6.74 4.26 -4.27
CA TRP A 47 5.75 3.49 -5.01
C TRP A 47 5.47 2.16 -4.30
N TYR A 48 4.22 1.71 -4.37
CA TYR A 48 3.79 0.44 -3.77
C TYR A 48 2.89 -0.34 -4.73
N LEU A 49 3.35 -1.52 -5.12
CA LEU A 49 2.67 -2.47 -5.98
C LEU A 49 2.04 -3.58 -5.13
N CYS A 50 0.80 -3.93 -5.44
CA CYS A 50 0.07 -5.00 -4.78
C CYS A 50 -0.72 -5.82 -5.82
N ALA A 51 -0.49 -7.12 -5.83
CA ALA A 51 -1.11 -8.05 -6.76
C ALA A 51 -1.69 -9.24 -6.01
N LEU A 52 -2.99 -9.16 -5.78
CA LEU A 52 -3.80 -10.24 -5.25
C LEU A 52 -4.05 -11.29 -6.34
N PRO A 53 -3.78 -12.58 -6.07
CA PRO A 53 -4.04 -13.65 -7.02
C PRO A 53 -5.54 -13.92 -7.18
N ASN A 54 -5.90 -14.56 -8.29
CA ASN A 54 -7.24 -15.09 -8.56
C ASN A 54 -7.15 -16.62 -8.75
N PRO A 55 -7.82 -17.45 -7.94
CA PRO A 55 -8.72 -17.10 -6.83
C PRO A 55 -7.99 -16.43 -5.65
N TRP A 56 -8.76 -15.72 -4.82
CA TRP A 56 -8.22 -14.90 -3.74
C TRP A 56 -7.53 -15.74 -2.66
N LYS A 57 -6.22 -15.56 -2.49
CA LYS A 57 -5.43 -16.14 -1.39
C LYS A 57 -4.50 -15.09 -0.79
N TRP A 58 -4.80 -14.64 0.42
CA TRP A 58 -4.10 -13.53 1.09
C TRP A 58 -2.61 -13.80 1.31
N SER A 59 -2.21 -15.03 1.61
CA SER A 59 -0.80 -15.42 1.79
C SER A 59 0.03 -15.28 0.51
N ASP A 60 -0.64 -15.27 -0.63
CA ASP A 60 -0.03 -15.27 -1.96
C ASP A 60 -0.09 -13.87 -2.59
N ASN A 61 -0.47 -12.85 -1.81
CA ASN A 61 -0.55 -11.46 -2.25
C ASN A 61 0.86 -10.88 -2.46
N ALA A 62 1.23 -10.66 -3.71
CA ALA A 62 2.51 -10.07 -4.05
C ALA A 62 2.54 -8.58 -3.70
N HIS A 63 3.61 -8.17 -3.01
CA HIS A 63 3.84 -6.80 -2.59
C HIS A 63 5.25 -6.35 -2.97
N LEU A 64 5.39 -5.14 -3.50
CA LEU A 64 6.69 -4.55 -3.77
C LEU A 64 6.61 -3.05 -3.48
N ALA A 65 7.46 -2.58 -2.57
CA ALA A 65 7.69 -1.16 -2.37
C ALA A 65 8.97 -0.75 -3.10
N PHE A 66 9.01 0.42 -3.71
CA PHE A 66 10.19 0.88 -4.45
C PHE A 66 10.35 2.41 -4.51
N GLU A 67 11.63 2.74 -4.64
CA GLU A 67 12.33 4.00 -4.89
C GLU A 67 12.37 4.58 -6.29
N GLY A 68 12.35 5.90 -6.49
CA GLY A 68 13.14 6.46 -7.59
C GLY A 68 14.63 6.37 -7.27
N ALA A 69 15.44 5.86 -8.20
CA ALA A 69 16.89 5.71 -8.07
C ALA A 69 17.56 5.79 -9.46
N PRO A 70 17.87 7.00 -9.96
CA PRO A 70 18.39 7.19 -11.31
C PRO A 70 19.64 6.36 -11.59
N GLY A 71 19.66 5.63 -12.70
CA GLY A 71 20.76 4.74 -13.10
C GLY A 71 20.76 3.37 -12.42
N GLU A 72 19.90 3.12 -11.43
CA GLU A 72 19.73 1.79 -10.86
C GLU A 72 18.73 0.96 -11.68
N GLN A 73 19.03 -0.33 -11.80
CA GLN A 73 18.15 -1.33 -12.37
C GLN A 73 18.00 -2.47 -11.39
N TRP A 74 16.77 -2.98 -11.28
CA TRP A 74 16.49 -4.14 -10.47
C TRP A 74 15.49 -5.05 -11.16
N GLU A 75 15.69 -6.36 -11.03
CA GLU A 75 14.81 -7.36 -11.60
C GLU A 75 14.64 -8.51 -10.62
N GLY A 76 13.40 -8.90 -10.35
CA GLY A 76 13.15 -9.98 -9.40
C GLY A 76 11.68 -10.17 -9.04
N PRO A 77 11.39 -11.16 -8.19
CA PRO A 77 10.05 -11.34 -7.66
C PRO A 77 9.71 -10.24 -6.65
N ALA A 78 8.43 -9.88 -6.59
CA ALA A 78 7.88 -9.17 -5.43
C ALA A 78 8.08 -9.99 -4.13
N LEU A 79 7.79 -9.40 -2.96
CA LEU A 79 7.99 -10.05 -1.64
C LEU A 79 7.33 -11.43 -1.52
N VAL A 80 6.25 -11.66 -2.27
CA VAL A 80 5.68 -12.99 -2.43
C VAL A 80 5.87 -13.40 -3.90
N PRO A 81 6.43 -14.60 -4.16
CA PRO A 81 6.60 -15.12 -5.52
C PRO A 81 5.26 -15.18 -6.27
N GLY A 82 5.31 -14.91 -7.58
CA GLY A 82 4.12 -14.92 -8.45
C GLY A 82 3.93 -13.63 -9.26
N LEU A 83 4.66 -12.57 -8.91
CA LEU A 83 4.80 -11.37 -9.73
C LEU A 83 6.28 -11.05 -9.91
N TYR A 84 6.74 -11.10 -11.16
CA TYR A 84 8.08 -10.71 -11.54
C TYR A 84 8.05 -9.26 -12.03
N VAL A 85 8.99 -8.44 -11.55
CA VAL A 85 9.01 -7.00 -11.83
C VAL A 85 10.43 -6.61 -12.25
N ARG A 86 10.51 -5.81 -13.32
CA ARG A 86 11.70 -5.06 -13.68
C ARG A 86 11.48 -3.60 -13.33
N LEU A 87 12.44 -3.01 -12.65
CA LEU A 87 12.50 -1.60 -12.28
C LEU A 87 13.67 -0.97 -13.03
N ASP A 88 13.37 0.08 -13.79
CA ASP A 88 14.34 0.90 -14.51
C ASP A 88 14.36 2.29 -13.83
N ASN A 89 15.55 2.82 -13.51
CA ASN A 89 15.74 4.05 -12.69
C ASN A 89 15.07 3.98 -11.32
N ALA A 90 14.98 2.79 -10.75
CA ALA A 90 14.28 2.52 -9.51
C ALA A 90 14.87 1.31 -8.80
N ARG A 91 14.67 1.25 -7.48
CA ARG A 91 15.18 0.17 -6.63
C ARG A 91 14.17 -0.24 -5.57
N PRO A 92 14.14 -1.51 -5.13
CA PRO A 92 13.22 -1.96 -4.09
C PRO A 92 13.52 -1.31 -2.75
N ILE A 93 12.47 -1.01 -1.98
CA ILE A 93 12.57 -0.65 -0.57
C ILE A 93 12.38 -1.94 0.24
N THR A 94 13.37 -2.25 1.07
CA THR A 94 13.40 -3.47 1.90
C THR A 94 13.41 -3.11 3.40
N GLY A 95 13.45 -4.11 4.28
CA GLY A 95 13.56 -3.90 5.73
C GLY A 95 12.26 -3.51 6.43
N TRP A 96 11.11 -3.57 5.76
CA TRP A 96 9.78 -3.32 6.33
C TRP A 96 8.99 -4.61 6.56
N GLY A 97 8.07 -4.59 7.52
CA GLY A 97 7.31 -5.78 7.91
C GLY A 97 6.47 -5.56 9.15
N GLU A 98 6.04 -6.64 9.81
CA GLU A 98 5.27 -6.54 11.06
C GLU A 98 6.03 -5.77 12.15
N HIS A 99 7.37 -5.90 12.17
CA HIS A 99 8.26 -5.16 13.08
C HIS A 99 8.24 -3.65 12.87
N SER A 100 7.75 -3.16 11.73
CA SER A 100 7.58 -1.73 11.48
C SER A 100 6.46 -1.11 12.32
N ILE A 101 5.51 -1.90 12.82
CA ILE A 101 4.39 -1.43 13.64
C ILE A 101 4.87 -1.23 15.09
N PRO A 102 4.81 -0.01 15.66
CA PRO A 102 5.25 0.25 17.03
C PRO A 102 4.54 -0.63 18.07
N LEU A 103 5.27 -1.07 19.10
CA LEU A 103 4.72 -1.93 20.15
C LEU A 103 3.51 -1.32 20.88
N ASN A 104 3.47 0.01 20.95
CA ASN A 104 2.40 0.78 21.59
C ASN A 104 1.26 1.17 20.64
N GLU A 105 1.31 0.85 19.34
CA GLU A 105 0.18 1.10 18.43
C GLU A 105 -1.00 0.19 18.80
N PRO A 106 -2.16 0.73 19.22
CA PRO A 106 -3.28 -0.07 19.72
C PRO A 106 -3.75 -1.12 18.72
N ARG A 107 -3.69 -0.81 17.42
CA ARG A 107 -4.11 -1.73 16.35
C ARG A 107 -3.12 -2.85 16.07
N ARG A 108 -1.91 -2.83 16.65
CA ARG A 108 -0.93 -3.93 16.55
C ARG A 108 -1.49 -5.27 17.04
N ASN A 109 -2.41 -5.25 18.00
CA ASN A 109 -3.05 -6.47 18.51
C ASN A 109 -4.19 -6.97 17.61
N SER A 110 -4.68 -6.14 16.68
CA SER A 110 -5.64 -6.56 15.67
C SER A 110 -4.93 -7.31 14.55
N VAL A 111 -5.27 -8.60 14.37
CA VAL A 111 -4.70 -9.43 13.29
C VAL A 111 -4.84 -8.72 11.94
N ARG A 112 -6.00 -8.09 11.68
CA ARG A 112 -6.29 -7.36 10.44
C ARG A 112 -5.26 -6.27 10.13
N PHE A 113 -4.85 -5.51 11.14
CA PHE A 113 -3.85 -4.45 10.98
C PHE A 113 -2.43 -5.02 11.01
N ARG A 114 -2.16 -5.89 11.98
CA ARG A 114 -0.85 -6.53 12.18
C ARG A 114 -0.33 -7.21 10.92
N THR A 115 -1.17 -7.97 10.22
CA THR A 115 -0.76 -8.73 9.02
C THR A 115 -0.92 -7.95 7.72
N CYS A 116 -1.45 -6.72 7.76
CA CYS A 116 -1.64 -5.92 6.56
C CYS A 116 -0.31 -5.36 6.07
N ARG A 117 0.22 -5.85 4.95
CA ARG A 117 1.50 -5.39 4.38
C ARG A 117 1.50 -3.90 4.03
N ASN A 118 0.38 -3.37 3.55
CA ASN A 118 0.25 -1.93 3.31
C ASN A 118 0.37 -1.11 4.59
N TYR A 119 -0.22 -1.61 5.70
CA TYR A 119 -0.16 -0.95 6.99
C TYR A 119 1.23 -1.00 7.60
N GLN A 120 1.88 -2.16 7.50
CA GLN A 120 3.29 -2.34 7.86
C GLN A 120 4.19 -1.36 7.11
N PHE A 121 4.01 -1.24 5.79
CA PHE A 121 4.78 -0.29 4.98
C PHE A 121 4.44 1.17 5.29
N ALA A 122 3.17 1.51 5.56
CA ALA A 122 2.79 2.85 5.98
C ALA A 122 3.47 3.26 7.30
N TRP A 123 3.58 2.35 8.26
CA TRP A 123 4.36 2.58 9.48
C TRP A 123 5.85 2.73 9.20
N TRP A 124 6.42 1.92 8.32
CA TRP A 124 7.81 2.09 7.89
C TRP A 124 8.04 3.48 7.27
N LEU A 125 7.15 3.93 6.39
CA LEU A 125 7.21 5.27 5.79
C LEU A 125 7.10 6.38 6.85
N ARG A 126 6.25 6.21 7.87
CA ARG A 126 6.17 7.15 8.99
C ARG A 126 7.50 7.23 9.73
N THR A 127 8.08 6.10 10.11
CA THR A 127 9.28 6.05 10.96
C THR A 127 10.54 6.44 10.19
N GLU A 128 10.76 5.89 9.00
CA GLU A 128 12.02 6.00 8.26
C GLU A 128 12.05 7.18 7.28
N ARG A 129 10.88 7.64 6.82
CA ARG A 129 10.76 8.70 5.82
C ARG A 129 9.97 9.92 6.31
N ASN A 130 9.57 9.94 7.58
CA ASN A 130 8.76 10.99 8.17
C ASN A 130 7.51 11.31 7.32
N ALA A 131 6.86 10.27 6.78
CA ALA A 131 5.72 10.45 5.88
C ALA A 131 4.58 11.19 6.59
N PRO A 132 4.06 12.28 6.01
CA PRO A 132 3.05 13.12 6.64
C PRO A 132 1.71 12.38 6.79
N ASP A 133 0.93 12.80 7.78
CA ASP A 133 -0.46 12.35 7.92
C ASP A 133 -1.28 12.79 6.72
N ALA A 134 -2.13 11.89 6.23
CA ALA A 134 -3.13 12.25 5.24
C ALA A 134 -4.12 13.23 5.86
N PRO A 135 -4.64 14.21 5.09
CA PRO A 135 -5.79 14.96 5.53
C PRO A 135 -6.94 14.00 5.82
N PRO A 136 -7.79 14.27 6.84
CA PRO A 136 -8.90 13.41 7.18
C PRO A 136 -9.76 13.14 5.94
N GLU A 137 -10.07 11.87 5.70
CA GLU A 137 -10.93 11.47 4.58
C GLU A 137 -12.29 12.16 4.76
N TYR A 138 -12.80 12.79 3.70
CA TYR A 138 -14.14 13.38 3.75
C TYR A 138 -15.14 12.27 4.03
N VAL A 139 -15.71 12.27 5.23
CA VAL A 139 -16.84 11.44 5.60
C VAL A 139 -18.09 12.24 5.26
N PRO A 140 -18.88 11.86 4.24
CA PRO A 140 -20.16 12.51 3.99
C PRO A 140 -20.98 12.48 5.28
N PRO A 141 -21.67 13.57 5.67
CA PRO A 141 -22.51 13.56 6.85
C PRO A 141 -23.52 12.42 6.73
N LYS A 142 -23.60 11.58 7.77
CA LYS A 142 -24.65 10.55 7.86
C LYS A 142 -25.99 11.26 7.72
N ARG A 143 -26.79 10.88 6.73
CA ARG A 143 -28.18 11.33 6.66
C ARG A 143 -28.88 10.82 7.91
N PRO A 144 -29.64 11.66 8.64
CA PRO A 144 -30.47 11.17 9.74
C PRO A 144 -31.43 10.10 9.19
N GLY A 145 -31.33 8.86 9.67
CA GLY A 145 -32.25 7.77 9.30
C GLY A 145 -31.63 6.48 8.76
N GLU A 146 -30.34 6.43 8.40
CA GLU A 146 -29.66 5.19 7.99
C GLU A 146 -28.85 4.62 9.16
N GLY A 147 -29.54 3.94 10.10
CA GLY A 147 -28.87 3.38 11.28
C GLY A 147 -29.66 2.45 12.20
N GLU A 148 -30.97 2.27 12.01
CA GLU A 148 -31.74 1.25 12.73
C GLU A 148 -32.12 0.11 11.78
N GLN A 149 -31.18 -0.80 11.53
CA GLN A 149 -31.58 -2.17 11.24
C GLN A 149 -31.78 -2.86 12.58
N MET A 150 -33.05 -3.16 12.86
CA MET A 150 -33.50 -3.90 14.02
C MET A 150 -32.73 -5.22 14.15
N SER A 151 -32.04 -5.40 15.29
CA SER A 151 -31.61 -6.71 15.73
C SER A 151 -32.85 -7.43 16.28
N LEU A 152 -33.46 -8.28 15.46
CA LEU A 152 -34.36 -9.33 15.90
C LEU A 152 -33.49 -10.49 16.41
N MET A 153 -33.33 -10.57 17.73
CA MET A 153 -33.48 -11.77 18.60
C MET A 153 -32.87 -11.49 19.97
#